data_AF-A0A959MUF1-F1
#
_entry.id   AF-A0A959MUF1-F1
#
_cell.length_a   1.000
_cell.length_b   1.000
_cell.length_c   1.000
_cell.angle_alpha   90.00
_cell.angle_beta   90.00
_cell.angle_gamma   90.00
#
_symmetry.space_group_name_H-M   'P 1'
#
loop_
_entity.id
_entity.type
_entity.pdbx_description
1 polymer ?
#
loop_
_entity_poly.entity_id
_entity_poly.type
_entity_poly.pdbx_seq_one_letter_code
_entity_poly.pdbx_strand_id
1 'polypeptide(L)'
;MYSTSKLKKVCKNYLKARREFLDISNQQNELFGNDNIVGRIGEFIAIQFLRNYSRVPIKNLNKTQKGYDLLCNNKKISVKTITCENLTKRTTRIKDPWDELVLIELKEGKIEKIGYIVKGRFQKAIRDEFIRSEPYTKLSMLNPGGLIGRYGKVFTERKFLNKLL
;
A
#
# COMPACT_ATOMS: atom_id res chain seq x y z
N MET A 1 -12.91 10.36 -20.14
CA MET A 1 -11.98 9.84 -19.09
C MET A 1 -11.64 10.98 -18.14
N TYR A 2 -11.63 10.78 -16.81
CA TYR A 2 -11.28 11.86 -15.86
C TYR A 2 -9.77 12.12 -15.82
N SER A 3 -9.36 13.38 -15.62
CA SER A 3 -7.94 13.74 -15.49
C SER A 3 -7.32 13.15 -14.20
N THR A 4 -6.03 12.83 -14.23
CA THR A 4 -5.30 12.35 -13.04
C THR A 4 -5.41 13.33 -11.87
N SER A 5 -5.42 14.64 -12.14
CA SER A 5 -5.62 15.67 -11.11
C SER A 5 -6.99 15.55 -10.43
N LYS A 6 -8.07 15.33 -11.20
CA LYS A 6 -9.40 15.11 -10.65
C LYS A 6 -9.46 13.85 -9.78
N LEU A 7 -8.83 12.76 -10.23
CA LEU A 7 -8.76 11.52 -9.45
C LEU A 7 -8.03 11.70 -8.12
N LYS A 8 -6.88 12.38 -8.13
CA LYS A 8 -6.12 12.74 -6.92
C LYS A 8 -6.96 13.56 -5.94
N LYS A 9 -7.68 14.57 -6.44
CA LYS A 9 -8.58 15.40 -5.63
C LYS A 9 -9.68 14.56 -4.97
N VAL A 10 -10.30 13.64 -5.70
CA VAL A 10 -11.32 12.73 -5.14
C VAL A 10 -10.72 11.84 -4.04
N CYS A 11 -9.55 11.25 -4.26
CA CYS A 11 -8.87 10.45 -3.24
C CYS A 11 -8.55 11.27 -1.98
N LYS A 12 -8.06 12.50 -2.13
CA LYS A 12 -7.77 13.41 -1.01
C LYS A 12 -9.03 13.78 -0.22
N ASN A 13 -10.10 14.14 -0.92
CA ASN A 13 -11.38 14.48 -0.29
C ASN A 13 -11.92 13.28 0.51
N TYR A 14 -11.82 12.07 -0.06
CA TYR A 14 -12.21 10.86 0.64
C TYR A 14 -11.40 10.63 1.92
N LEU A 15 -10.07 10.70 1.85
CA LEU A 15 -9.20 10.49 3.02
C LEU A 15 -9.46 11.52 4.12
N LYS A 16 -9.78 12.77 3.75
CA LYS A 16 -10.18 13.81 4.70
C LYS A 16 -11.49 13.44 5.40
N ALA A 17 -12.54 13.15 4.63
CA ALA A 17 -13.85 12.80 5.18
C ALA A 17 -13.79 11.53 6.04
N ARG A 18 -12.98 10.54 5.61
CA ARG A 18 -12.76 9.30 6.36
C ARG A 18 -12.13 9.56 7.73
N ARG A 19 -11.19 10.51 7.85
CA ARG A 19 -10.59 10.84 9.14
C ARG A 19 -11.66 11.35 10.11
N GLU A 20 -12.44 12.33 9.67
CA GLU A 20 -13.54 12.89 10.45
C GLU A 20 -14.55 11.81 10.85
N PHE A 21 -14.86 10.87 9.95
CA PHE A 21 -15.71 9.72 10.25
C PHE A 21 -15.11 8.80 11.33
N LEU A 22 -13.81 8.44 11.21
CA LEU A 22 -13.15 7.54 12.15
C LEU A 22 -13.02 8.12 13.56
N ASP A 23 -12.82 9.44 13.67
CA ASP A 23 -12.74 10.14 14.95
C ASP A 23 -14.03 9.94 15.76
N ILE A 24 -15.18 9.86 15.08
CA ILE A 24 -16.50 9.60 15.67
C ILE A 24 -16.76 8.10 15.84
N SER A 25 -16.51 7.29 14.80
CA SER A 25 -16.88 5.86 14.79
C SER A 25 -16.12 5.03 15.81
N ASN A 26 -14.90 5.42 16.19
CA ASN A 26 -14.13 4.70 17.21
C ASN A 26 -14.78 4.73 18.60
N GLN A 27 -15.81 5.56 18.81
CA GLN A 27 -16.55 5.71 20.05
C GLN A 27 -17.97 5.14 19.96
N GLN A 28 -18.42 4.68 18.79
CA GLN A 28 -19.82 4.31 18.52
C GLN A 28 -19.88 2.94 17.81
N ASN A 29 -20.44 1.94 18.47
CA ASN A 29 -20.41 0.56 17.98
C ASN A 29 -21.15 0.38 16.64
N GLU A 30 -22.19 1.19 16.41
CA GLU A 30 -23.04 1.19 15.22
C GLU A 30 -22.29 1.59 13.95
N LEU A 31 -21.15 2.27 14.10
CA LEU A 31 -20.35 2.78 13.00
C LEU A 31 -19.11 1.92 12.71
N PHE A 32 -18.96 0.77 13.38
CA PHE A 32 -17.84 -0.15 13.12
C PHE A 32 -17.98 -0.87 11.77
N GLY A 33 -16.86 -0.98 11.05
CA GLY A 33 -16.81 -1.70 9.77
C GLY A 33 -15.49 -1.52 9.03
N ASN A 34 -15.29 -2.32 7.99
CA ASN A 34 -14.10 -2.24 7.13
C ASN A 34 -14.37 -1.35 5.92
N ASP A 35 -13.47 -0.40 5.69
CA ASP A 35 -13.47 0.45 4.51
C ASP A 35 -12.49 -0.06 3.43
N ASN A 36 -13.04 -0.60 2.35
CA ASN A 36 -12.28 -1.11 1.22
C ASN A 36 -11.79 0.00 0.26
N ILE A 37 -12.23 1.26 0.42
CA ILE A 37 -11.84 2.37 -0.46
C ILE A 37 -10.38 2.76 -0.25
N VAL A 38 -9.85 2.66 0.97
CA VAL A 38 -8.41 2.88 1.24
C VAL A 38 -7.54 1.95 0.41
N GLY A 39 -7.92 0.68 0.28
CA GLY A 39 -7.22 -0.28 -0.59
C GLY A 39 -7.18 0.18 -2.05
N ARG A 40 -8.33 0.63 -2.57
CA ARG A 40 -8.44 1.18 -3.93
C ARG A 40 -7.59 2.43 -4.15
N ILE A 41 -7.53 3.32 -3.16
CA ILE A 41 -6.67 4.50 -3.19
C ILE A 41 -5.20 4.08 -3.18
N GLY A 42 -4.84 3.09 -2.36
CA GLY A 42 -3.53 2.45 -2.36
C GLY A 42 -3.09 1.95 -3.72
N GLU A 43 -3.95 1.18 -4.39
CA GLU A 43 -3.69 0.69 -5.74
C GLU A 43 -3.52 1.83 -6.75
N PHE A 44 -4.33 2.89 -6.65
CA PHE A 44 -4.17 4.07 -7.50
C PHE A 44 -2.80 4.74 -7.29
N ILE A 45 -2.37 4.90 -6.03
CA ILE A 45 -1.05 5.45 -5.68
C ILE A 45 0.05 4.55 -6.24
N ALA A 46 -0.05 3.23 -6.08
CA ALA A 46 0.90 2.26 -6.63
C ALA A 46 0.99 2.36 -8.16
N ILE A 47 -0.13 2.56 -8.86
CA ILE A 47 -0.14 2.81 -10.30
C ILE A 47 0.62 4.09 -10.64
N GLN A 48 0.40 5.20 -9.93
CA GLN A 48 1.15 6.45 -10.16
C GLN A 48 2.64 6.26 -9.86
N PHE A 49 2.97 5.55 -8.77
CA PHE A 49 4.34 5.24 -8.39
C PHE A 49 5.07 4.48 -9.51
N LEU A 50 4.48 3.39 -10.02
CA LEU A 50 5.06 2.57 -11.08
C LEU A 50 5.21 3.36 -12.40
N ARG A 51 4.23 4.19 -12.76
CA ARG A 51 4.29 5.04 -13.96
C ARG A 51 5.43 6.05 -13.94
N ASN A 52 5.85 6.53 -12.77
CA ASN A 52 7.03 7.40 -12.67
C ASN A 52 8.34 6.68 -13.03
N TYR A 53 8.33 5.34 -13.08
CA TYR A 53 9.42 4.51 -13.57
C TYR A 53 9.14 3.95 -14.97
N SER A 54 8.33 4.65 -15.76
CA SER A 54 7.95 4.27 -17.14
C SER A 54 7.31 2.89 -17.26
N ARG A 55 6.68 2.41 -16.18
CA ARG A 55 5.93 1.15 -16.16
C ARG A 55 4.46 1.38 -16.49
N VAL A 56 3.84 0.39 -17.13
CA VAL A 56 2.42 0.43 -17.51
C VAL A 56 1.64 -0.63 -16.73
N PRO A 57 1.33 -0.39 -15.44
CA PRO A 57 0.56 -1.35 -14.65
C PRO A 57 -0.92 -1.35 -15.05
N ILE A 58 -1.50 -2.55 -15.05
CA ILE A 58 -2.92 -2.81 -15.27
C ILE A 58 -3.49 -3.35 -13.96
N LYS A 59 -4.65 -2.84 -13.55
CA LYS A 59 -5.32 -3.33 -12.35
C LYS A 59 -5.94 -4.70 -12.61
N ASN A 60 -5.73 -5.64 -11.68
CA ASN A 60 -6.44 -6.91 -11.71
C ASN A 60 -7.90 -6.69 -11.28
N LEU A 61 -8.85 -6.91 -12.19
CA LEU A 61 -10.28 -6.79 -11.89
C LEU A 61 -10.91 -8.09 -11.40
N ASN A 62 -10.19 -9.22 -11.55
CA ASN A 62 -10.68 -10.54 -11.16
C ASN A 62 -10.46 -10.78 -9.67
N LYS A 63 -11.52 -10.55 -8.87
CA LYS A 63 -11.51 -10.76 -7.41
C LYS A 63 -11.27 -12.22 -6.99
N THR A 64 -11.44 -13.18 -7.89
CA THR A 64 -11.18 -14.61 -7.64
C THR A 64 -9.68 -14.94 -7.61
N GLN A 65 -8.85 -14.12 -8.26
CA GLN A 65 -7.40 -14.27 -8.24
C GLN A 65 -6.82 -13.60 -7.00
N LYS A 66 -6.49 -14.43 -6.00
CA LYS A 66 -5.89 -13.97 -4.75
C LYS A 66 -4.39 -13.68 -4.94
N GLY A 67 -3.81 -12.86 -4.08
CA GLY A 67 -2.36 -12.67 -3.95
C GLY A 67 -1.78 -11.39 -4.56
N TYR A 68 -2.43 -10.78 -5.57
CA TYR A 68 -1.93 -9.58 -6.23
C TYR A 68 -3.04 -8.65 -6.74
N ASP A 69 -2.71 -7.37 -6.88
CA ASP A 69 -3.65 -6.29 -7.19
C ASP A 69 -3.39 -5.66 -8.57
N LEU A 70 -2.14 -5.68 -9.04
CA LEU A 70 -1.74 -5.15 -10.35
C LEU A 70 -0.90 -6.17 -11.14
N LEU A 71 -0.95 -6.06 -12.47
CA LEU A 71 -0.04 -6.72 -13.41
C LEU A 71 0.81 -5.69 -14.12
N CYS A 72 2.12 -5.93 -14.24
CA CYS A 72 3.00 -5.10 -15.04
C CYS A 72 4.17 -5.92 -15.57
N ASN A 73 4.34 -6.01 -16.90
CA ASN A 73 5.42 -6.76 -17.55
C ASN A 73 5.51 -8.21 -17.04
N ASN A 74 4.38 -8.92 -17.01
CA ASN A 74 4.25 -10.28 -16.45
C ASN A 74 4.59 -10.43 -14.96
N LYS A 75 4.74 -9.33 -14.21
CA LYS A 75 4.90 -9.34 -12.75
C LYS A 75 3.58 -9.09 -12.04
N LYS A 76 3.27 -9.96 -11.08
CA LYS A 76 2.15 -9.83 -10.15
C LYS A 76 2.56 -8.92 -8.99
N ILE A 77 1.91 -7.78 -8.85
CA ILE A 77 2.24 -6.79 -7.82
C ILE A 77 1.16 -6.78 -6.76
N SER A 78 1.52 -7.08 -5.52
CA SER A 78 0.66 -6.91 -4.36
C SER A 78 0.80 -5.49 -3.81
N VAL A 79 -0.32 -4.84 -3.51
CA VAL A 79 -0.39 -3.50 -2.95
C VAL A 79 -1.01 -3.58 -1.57
N LYS A 80 -0.30 -3.07 -0.57
CA LYS A 80 -0.76 -3.02 0.81
C LYS A 80 -0.71 -1.59 1.28
N THR A 81 -1.83 -1.10 1.80
CA THR A 81 -1.92 0.26 2.35
C THR A 81 -2.24 0.18 3.82
N ILE A 82 -1.47 0.89 4.64
CA ILE A 82 -1.71 1.02 6.07
C ILE A 82 -1.87 2.50 6.37
N THR A 83 -2.97 2.84 7.04
CA THR A 83 -3.21 4.18 7.53
C THR A 83 -2.82 4.28 9.01
N CYS A 84 -2.41 5.45 9.48
CA CYS A 84 -1.99 5.64 10.87
C CYS A 84 -3.12 5.40 11.90
N GLU A 85 -4.38 5.55 11.48
CA GLU A 85 -5.56 5.30 12.32
C GLU A 85 -5.82 3.81 12.54
N ASN A 86 -5.13 2.92 11.82
CA ASN A 86 -5.24 1.48 12.03
C ASN A 86 -4.57 1.10 13.36
N LEU A 87 -5.38 0.84 14.40
CA LEU A 87 -4.95 0.53 15.78
C LEU A 87 -3.88 -0.57 15.84
N THR A 88 -4.01 -1.59 14.99
CA THR A 88 -3.06 -2.71 14.97
C THR A 88 -1.75 -2.40 14.25
N LYS A 89 -1.72 -1.32 13.45
CA LYS A 89 -0.63 -0.95 12.53
C LYS A 89 -0.21 -2.10 11.59
N ARG A 90 -1.16 -3.01 11.30
CA ARG A 90 -0.97 -4.20 10.47
C ARG A 90 -2.12 -4.32 9.48
N THR A 91 -1.86 -4.93 8.33
CA THR A 91 -2.90 -5.32 7.37
C THR A 91 -2.73 -6.80 7.00
N THR A 92 -3.44 -7.24 5.98
CA THR A 92 -3.42 -8.60 5.44
C THR A 92 -2.01 -9.15 5.23
N ARG A 93 -1.90 -10.47 5.32
CA ARG A 93 -0.66 -11.21 5.09
C ARG A 93 -0.20 -11.05 3.65
N ILE A 94 1.11 -11.11 3.47
CA ILE A 94 1.74 -11.24 2.16
C ILE A 94 1.57 -12.71 1.75
N LYS A 95 0.68 -12.97 0.79
CA LYS A 95 0.34 -14.32 0.34
C LYS A 95 0.58 -14.47 -1.14
N ASP A 96 1.03 -15.65 -1.54
CA ASP A 96 1.19 -15.98 -2.95
C ASP A 96 -0.17 -16.07 -3.69
N PRO A 97 -0.15 -15.88 -5.03
CA PRO A 97 0.99 -15.51 -5.87
C PRO A 97 1.26 -13.99 -5.92
N TRP A 98 2.53 -13.60 -5.74
CA TRP A 98 3.04 -12.26 -6.05
C TRP A 98 4.52 -12.32 -6.50
N ASP A 99 5.00 -11.28 -7.16
CA ASP A 99 6.40 -11.10 -7.59
C ASP A 99 7.01 -9.82 -7.01
N GLU A 100 6.18 -8.80 -6.80
CA GLU A 100 6.58 -7.52 -6.21
C GLU A 100 5.55 -7.06 -5.17
N LEU A 101 6.02 -6.37 -4.13
CA LEU A 101 5.17 -5.81 -3.08
C LEU A 101 5.41 -4.31 -2.99
N VAL A 102 4.32 -3.55 -3.03
CA VAL A 102 4.27 -2.12 -2.73
C VAL A 102 3.52 -1.93 -1.41
N LEU A 103 4.21 -1.42 -0.39
CA LEU A 103 3.62 -1.08 0.91
C LEU A 103 3.55 0.44 1.06
N ILE A 104 2.36 0.99 1.27
CA ILE A 104 2.11 2.42 1.35
C ILE A 104 1.68 2.77 2.77
N GLU A 105 2.37 3.75 3.35
CA GLU A 105 1.95 4.40 4.59
C GLU A 105 1.20 5.70 4.26
N LEU A 106 -0.05 5.77 4.71
CA LEU A 106 -0.86 6.98 4.67
C LEU A 106 -1.01 7.57 6.07
N LYS A 107 -0.77 8.87 6.21
CA LYS A 107 -1.02 9.63 7.43
C LYS A 107 -1.71 10.93 7.07
N GLU A 108 -2.83 11.21 7.73
CA GLU A 108 -3.57 12.48 7.57
C GLU A 108 -3.87 12.81 6.08
N GLY A 109 -4.23 11.78 5.30
CA GLY A 109 -4.54 11.92 3.88
C GLY A 109 -3.33 12.16 2.96
N LYS A 110 -2.11 12.04 3.47
CA LYS A 110 -0.85 12.20 2.73
C LYS A 110 -0.08 10.88 2.69
N ILE A 111 0.76 10.73 1.67
CA ILE A 111 1.70 9.61 1.58
C ILE A 111 2.93 9.96 2.41
N GLU A 112 3.22 9.15 3.42
CA GLU A 112 4.42 9.30 4.26
C GLU A 112 5.59 8.52 3.70
N LYS A 113 5.34 7.26 3.33
CA LYS A 113 6.36 6.34 2.84
C LYS A 113 5.78 5.40 1.81
N ILE A 114 6.60 5.02 0.84
CA ILE A 114 6.34 3.88 -0.04
C ILE A 114 7.50 2.90 0.11
N GLY A 115 7.21 1.67 0.47
CA GLY A 115 8.13 0.55 0.44
C GLY A 115 7.95 -0.27 -0.82
N TYR A 116 9.05 -0.69 -1.42
CA TYR A 116 9.09 -1.58 -2.58
C TYR A 116 10.05 -2.73 -2.34
N ILE A 117 9.61 -3.96 -2.57
CA ILE A 117 10.45 -5.16 -2.48
C ILE A 117 10.06 -6.18 -3.56
N VAL A 118 11.06 -6.80 -4.17
CA VAL A 118 10.88 -7.90 -5.12
C VAL A 118 10.96 -9.25 -4.41
N LYS A 119 10.27 -10.27 -4.93
CA LYS A 119 10.14 -11.59 -4.30
C LYS A 119 11.48 -12.25 -3.98
N GLY A 120 12.48 -12.13 -4.87
CA GLY A 120 13.81 -12.69 -4.61
C GLY A 120 14.50 -12.10 -3.36
N ARG A 121 14.29 -10.80 -3.08
CA ARG A 121 14.81 -10.14 -1.87
C ARG A 121 14.02 -10.54 -0.62
N PHE A 122 12.71 -10.73 -0.76
CA PHE A 122 11.86 -11.24 0.32
C PHE A 122 12.23 -12.68 0.70
N GLN A 123 12.47 -13.54 -0.29
CA GLN A 123 12.95 -14.92 -0.08
C GLN A 123 14.33 -14.93 0.59
N LYS A 124 15.21 -13.97 0.26
CA LYS A 124 16.46 -13.81 1.00
C LYS A 124 16.20 -13.51 2.48
N ALA A 125 15.30 -12.58 2.80
CA ALA A 125 14.96 -12.27 4.19
C ALA A 125 14.40 -13.48 4.97
N ILE A 126 13.70 -14.40 4.30
CA ILE A 126 13.26 -15.66 4.91
C ILE A 126 14.45 -16.59 5.19
N ARG A 127 15.36 -16.74 4.22
CA ARG A 127 16.57 -17.58 4.37
C ARG A 127 17.50 -17.06 5.46
N ASP A 128 17.57 -15.74 5.62
CA ASP A 128 18.32 -15.08 6.68
C ASP A 128 17.58 -15.15 8.05
N GLU A 129 16.48 -15.90 8.14
CA GLU A 129 15.60 -16.05 9.32
C GLU A 129 15.03 -14.73 9.88
N PHE A 130 15.13 -13.64 9.10
CA PHE A 130 14.68 -12.31 9.51
C PHE A 130 13.15 -12.22 9.56
N ILE A 131 12.45 -12.97 8.71
CA ILE A 131 11.00 -12.98 8.67
C ILE A 131 10.43 -14.36 8.28
N ARG A 132 9.19 -14.63 8.69
CA ARG A 132 8.43 -15.82 8.26
C ARG A 132 7.92 -15.69 6.82
N SER A 133 7.51 -16.80 6.21
CA SER A 133 7.07 -16.90 4.81
C SER A 133 5.81 -16.10 4.46
N GLU A 134 4.82 -16.03 5.36
CA GLU A 134 3.58 -15.26 5.16
C GLU A 134 3.29 -14.33 6.34
N PRO A 135 4.11 -13.28 6.53
CA PRO A 135 3.97 -12.36 7.64
C PRO A 135 2.79 -11.41 7.38
N TYR A 136 2.17 -10.94 8.47
CA TYR A 136 1.30 -9.76 8.38
C TYR A 136 2.11 -8.55 7.93
N THR A 137 1.57 -7.78 7.01
CA THR A 137 2.20 -6.53 6.57
C THR A 137 2.11 -5.50 7.70
N LYS A 138 3.22 -4.86 8.08
CA LYS A 138 3.27 -3.91 9.21
C LYS A 138 3.99 -2.63 8.81
N LEU A 139 3.64 -1.48 9.40
CA LEU A 139 4.37 -0.22 9.17
C LEU A 139 5.85 -0.32 9.53
N SER A 140 6.21 -1.11 10.55
CA SER A 140 7.61 -1.31 10.94
C SER A 140 8.47 -1.92 9.83
N MET A 141 7.87 -2.56 8.81
CA MET A 141 8.60 -3.04 7.64
C MET A 141 9.23 -1.90 6.82
N LEU A 142 8.72 -0.66 6.94
CA LEU A 142 9.21 0.53 6.25
C LEU A 142 10.30 1.28 7.04
N ASN A 143 10.63 0.84 8.25
CA ASN A 143 11.71 1.45 9.03
C ASN A 143 13.08 0.97 8.52
N PRO A 144 14.19 1.69 8.78
CA PRO A 144 15.53 1.27 8.34
C PRO A 144 15.89 -0.17 8.76
N GLY A 145 15.50 -0.59 9.97
CA GLY A 145 15.69 -1.95 10.46
C GLY A 145 14.59 -2.96 10.05
N GLY A 146 13.56 -2.52 9.34
CA GLY A 146 12.44 -3.34 8.89
C GLY A 146 12.75 -4.13 7.62
N LEU A 147 11.84 -5.04 7.27
CA LEU A 147 11.97 -5.89 6.07
C LEU A 147 12.31 -5.10 4.80
N ILE A 148 11.52 -4.08 4.47
CA ILE A 148 11.72 -3.33 3.23
C ILE A 148 12.89 -2.35 3.37
N GLY A 149 13.12 -1.81 4.58
CA GLY A 149 14.31 -0.99 4.85
C GLY A 149 15.63 -1.73 4.62
N ARG A 150 15.70 -3.01 5.03
CA ARG A 150 16.91 -3.84 4.89
C ARG A 150 17.04 -4.54 3.55
N TYR A 151 15.93 -5.05 3.00
CA TYR A 151 15.95 -5.95 1.83
C TYR A 151 15.35 -5.32 0.56
N GLY A 152 14.65 -4.20 0.68
CA GLY A 152 14.00 -3.50 -0.43
C GLY A 152 14.45 -2.05 -0.55
N LYS A 153 13.50 -1.17 -0.89
CA LYS A 153 13.71 0.28 -0.96
C LYS A 153 12.54 1.00 -0.33
N VAL A 154 12.83 2.03 0.46
CA VAL A 154 11.82 2.92 1.06
C VAL A 154 11.99 4.32 0.48
N PHE A 155 10.89 4.89 0.00
CA PHE A 155 10.81 6.23 -0.57
C PHE A 155 10.13 7.16 0.43
N THR A 156 10.82 8.25 0.78
CA THR A 156 10.37 9.24 1.77
C THR A 156 10.44 10.69 1.25
N GLU A 157 10.94 10.90 0.04
CA GLU A 157 11.13 12.24 -0.53
C GLU A 157 9.78 12.93 -0.79
N ARG A 158 9.49 14.00 -0.05
CA ARG A 158 8.20 14.69 -0.09
C ARG A 158 7.83 15.22 -1.47
N LYS A 159 8.80 15.77 -2.21
CA LYS A 159 8.57 16.29 -3.57
C LYS A 159 8.10 15.20 -4.52
N PHE A 160 8.63 13.98 -4.37
CA PHE A 160 8.19 12.83 -5.13
C PHE A 160 6.81 12.34 -4.68
N LEU A 161 6.63 12.11 -3.38
CA LEU A 161 5.39 11.55 -2.84
C LEU A 161 4.16 12.44 -3.08
N ASN A 162 4.31 13.76 -2.96
CA ASN A 162 3.22 14.72 -3.22
C ASN A 162 2.74 14.71 -4.68
N LYS A 163 3.56 14.23 -5.62
CA LYS A 163 3.15 14.08 -7.02
C LYS A 163 2.26 12.86 -7.22
N LEU A 164 2.23 11.90 -6.30
CA LEU A 164 1.50 10.65 -6.46
C LEU A 164 0.03 10.76 -6.03
N LEU A 165 -0.26 11.62 -5.04
CA LEU A 165 -1.59 11.87 -4.50
C LEU A 165 -1.76 13.36 -4.22
#